data_AF-A0A4U2PU84-F1
#
_entry.id   AF-A0A4U2PU84-F1
#
_cell.length_a   1.000
_cell.length_b   1.000
_cell.length_c   1.000
_cell.angle_alpha   90.00
_cell.angle_beta   90.00
_cell.angle_gamma   90.00
#
_symmetry.space_group_name_H-M   'P 1'
#
loop_
_entity.id
_entity.type
_entity.pdbx_description
1 polymer ?
#
loop_
_entity_poly.entity_id
_entity_poly.type
_entity_poly.pdbx_seq_one_letter_code
_entity_poly.pdbx_strand_id
1 'polypeptide(L)'
;MKKKYWFTLVTTGVVSLFFSVSALAADVFWEPLSYFNSSTWQKADGYSNGSMFNCTWRANNVNFTNDGKMKLSLTSPAYNKFDGGEYRSKNTYGYGLYEVSMKPAKNTGIVSSFFTYTGPANGTKWDEIDIEFLGKDTTKVQFNYY
;
A
#
# COMPACT_ATOMS: atom_id res chain seq x y z
N MET A 1 23.24 -30.53 -76.99
CA MET A 1 23.53 -29.74 -75.78
C MET A 1 22.22 -29.18 -75.22
N LYS A 2 21.67 -29.74 -74.15
CA LYS A 2 20.40 -29.30 -73.54
C LYS A 2 20.70 -28.52 -72.26
N LYS A 3 20.41 -27.21 -72.22
CA LYS A 3 20.56 -26.37 -71.02
C LYS A 3 19.36 -26.60 -70.09
N LYS A 4 19.62 -26.98 -68.83
CA LYS A 4 18.63 -26.99 -67.75
C LYS A 4 18.71 -25.64 -67.03
N TYR A 5 17.60 -24.92 -66.97
CA TYR A 5 17.47 -23.73 -66.12
C TYR A 5 16.96 -24.15 -64.74
N TRP A 6 17.64 -23.69 -63.69
CA TRP A 6 17.20 -23.80 -62.31
C TRP A 6 16.62 -22.45 -61.88
N PHE A 7 15.34 -22.43 -61.52
CA PHE A 7 14.74 -21.29 -60.84
C PHE A 7 14.92 -21.50 -59.34
N THR A 8 15.71 -20.64 -58.69
CA THR A 8 15.78 -20.56 -57.23
C THR A 8 14.72 -19.56 -56.77
N LEU A 9 13.69 -20.05 -56.08
CA LEU A 9 12.67 -19.24 -55.44
C LEU A 9 13.25 -18.71 -54.11
N VAL A 10 13.46 -17.39 -54.00
CA VAL A 10 13.81 -16.75 -52.72
C VAL A 10 12.52 -16.23 -52.11
N THR A 11 12.00 -16.93 -51.11
CA THR A 11 10.89 -16.47 -50.28
C THR A 11 11.41 -15.56 -49.16
N THR A 12 11.25 -14.25 -49.34
CA THR A 12 11.52 -13.27 -48.28
C THR A 12 10.36 -13.29 -47.28
N GLY A 13 10.53 -13.99 -46.16
CA GLY A 13 9.59 -13.96 -45.05
C GLY A 13 9.74 -12.68 -44.23
N VAL A 14 8.73 -11.80 -44.28
CA VAL A 14 8.64 -10.65 -43.37
C VAL A 14 8.15 -11.17 -42.01
N VAL A 15 9.06 -11.25 -41.04
CA VAL A 15 8.70 -11.54 -39.64
C VAL A 15 8.33 -10.21 -38.99
N SER A 16 7.02 -9.92 -38.95
CA SER A 16 6.50 -8.83 -38.13
C SER A 16 6.58 -9.25 -36.66
N LEU A 17 7.58 -8.74 -35.94
CA LEU A 17 7.64 -8.82 -34.48
C LEU A 17 6.52 -7.95 -33.91
N PHE A 18 5.40 -8.59 -33.57
CA PHE A 18 4.43 -8.00 -32.66
C PHE A 18 5.09 -7.94 -31.27
N PHE A 19 5.58 -6.75 -30.89
CA PHE A 19 5.83 -6.48 -29.48
C PHE A 19 4.47 -6.40 -28.79
N SER A 20 4.06 -7.51 -28.17
CA SER A 20 3.02 -7.49 -27.15
C SER A 20 3.54 -6.62 -26.01
N VAL A 21 3.13 -5.35 -26.00
CA VAL A 21 3.21 -4.56 -24.78
C VAL A 21 2.22 -5.24 -23.83
N SER A 22 2.72 -6.09 -22.95
CA SER A 22 1.94 -6.56 -21.82
C SER A 22 1.58 -5.33 -21.00
N ALA A 23 0.39 -4.77 -21.24
CA ALA A 23 -0.27 -3.94 -20.27
C ALA A 23 -0.46 -4.84 -19.05
N LEU A 24 0.45 -4.76 -18.07
CA LEU A 24 0.21 -5.33 -16.77
C LEU A 24 -1.05 -4.62 -16.27
N ALA A 25 -2.19 -5.32 -16.30
CA ALA A 25 -3.39 -4.82 -15.68
C ALA A 25 -3.01 -4.50 -14.23
N ALA A 26 -3.28 -3.27 -13.79
CA ALA A 26 -3.16 -2.96 -12.38
C ALA A 26 -4.00 -3.99 -11.62
N ASP A 27 -3.43 -4.61 -10.59
CA ASP A 27 -4.20 -5.48 -9.70
C ASP A 27 -5.27 -4.62 -9.04
N VAL A 28 -6.49 -4.67 -9.58
CA VAL A 28 -7.65 -4.00 -8.98
C VAL A 28 -8.08 -4.86 -7.80
N PHE A 29 -7.90 -4.30 -6.61
CA PHE A 29 -8.22 -4.96 -5.36
C PHE A 29 -9.18 -4.09 -4.55
N TRP A 30 -10.20 -4.74 -3.99
CA TRP A 30 -11.14 -4.12 -3.07
C TRP A 30 -11.10 -4.86 -1.73
N GLU A 31 -10.91 -4.12 -0.64
CA GLU A 31 -10.83 -4.66 0.72
C GLU A 31 -12.00 -4.13 1.56
N PRO A 32 -12.94 -4.98 1.98
CA PRO A 32 -14.03 -4.56 2.87
C PRO A 32 -13.56 -4.17 4.27
N LEU A 33 -12.36 -4.59 4.69
CA LEU A 33 -11.82 -4.38 6.04
C LEU A 33 -12.77 -4.92 7.13
N SER A 34 -13.45 -6.04 6.87
CA SER A 34 -14.40 -6.66 7.80
C SER A 34 -13.79 -7.74 8.69
N TYR A 35 -12.59 -8.23 8.37
CA TYR A 35 -11.84 -9.20 9.16
C TYR A 35 -10.33 -9.09 8.88
N PHE A 36 -9.52 -9.73 9.74
CA PHE A 36 -8.08 -9.81 9.50
C PHE A 36 -7.75 -10.86 8.44
N ASN A 37 -7.46 -10.43 7.21
CA ASN A 37 -6.90 -11.31 6.18
C ASN A 37 -5.37 -11.34 6.28
N SER A 38 -4.82 -12.37 6.93
CA SER A 38 -3.39 -12.52 7.13
C SER A 38 -2.61 -12.86 5.85
N SER A 39 -3.27 -13.22 4.75
CA SER A 39 -2.61 -13.51 3.47
C SER A 39 -2.19 -12.23 2.75
N THR A 40 -2.96 -11.15 2.89
CA THR A 40 -2.75 -9.88 2.17
C THR A 40 -2.29 -8.74 3.07
N TRP A 41 -2.49 -8.86 4.39
CA TRP A 41 -2.18 -7.81 5.36
C TRP A 41 -1.38 -8.31 6.56
N GLN A 42 -0.76 -7.37 7.27
CA GLN A 42 -0.05 -7.61 8.52
C GLN A 42 -0.28 -6.45 9.50
N LYS A 43 -0.19 -6.78 10.79
CA LYS A 43 -0.28 -5.82 11.90
C LYS A 43 1.12 -5.57 12.43
N ALA A 44 1.50 -4.31 12.66
CA ALA A 44 2.72 -4.03 13.40
C ALA A 44 2.54 -4.42 14.88
N ASP A 45 3.58 -5.00 15.49
CA ASP A 45 3.50 -5.49 16.86
C ASP A 45 4.87 -5.49 17.55
N GLY A 46 4.91 -4.97 18.78
CA GLY A 46 6.04 -5.14 19.70
C GLY A 46 7.19 -4.14 19.55
N TYR A 47 7.11 -3.18 18.65
CA TYR A 47 8.15 -2.15 18.45
C TYR A 47 7.55 -0.74 18.28
N SER A 48 8.41 0.27 18.37
CA SER A 48 8.09 1.67 18.08
C SER A 48 8.88 2.14 16.87
N ASN A 49 8.30 3.02 16.05
CA ASN A 49 9.05 3.71 15.00
C ASN A 49 10.07 4.71 15.58
N GLY A 50 9.94 5.08 16.86
CA GLY A 50 10.79 6.08 17.52
C GLY A 50 10.53 7.51 17.03
N SER A 51 11.44 8.42 17.37
CA SER A 51 11.37 9.84 16.99
C SER A 51 10.03 10.48 17.39
N MET A 52 9.22 10.94 16.44
CA MET A 52 7.92 11.56 16.70
C MET A 52 6.82 10.55 17.09
N PHE A 53 7.03 9.25 16.87
CA PHE A 53 6.07 8.19 17.20
C PHE A 53 6.21 7.77 18.66
N ASN A 54 5.58 8.52 19.57
CA ASN A 54 5.58 8.23 21.01
C ASN A 54 4.58 7.14 21.42
N CYS A 55 4.58 6.00 20.72
CA CYS A 55 3.79 4.81 21.07
C CYS A 55 4.49 3.52 20.62
N THR A 56 4.05 2.39 21.17
CA THR A 56 4.43 1.05 20.69
C THR A 56 3.31 0.47 19.85
N TRP A 57 3.62 -0.09 18.69
CA TRP A 57 2.62 -0.79 17.88
C TRP A 57 2.18 -2.09 18.55
N ARG A 58 0.87 -2.32 18.58
CA ARG A 58 0.27 -3.55 19.11
C ARG A 58 -0.70 -4.15 18.11
N ALA A 59 -0.56 -5.44 17.83
CA ALA A 59 -1.53 -6.17 17.01
C ALA A 59 -2.94 -6.14 17.62
N ASN A 60 -3.04 -6.09 18.95
CA ASN A 60 -4.30 -5.97 19.69
C ASN A 60 -4.99 -4.60 19.51
N ASN A 61 -4.29 -3.59 19.00
CA ASN A 61 -4.85 -2.28 18.70
C ASN A 61 -5.37 -2.18 17.26
N VAL A 62 -5.31 -3.26 16.49
CA VAL A 62 -5.93 -3.40 15.16
C VAL A 62 -7.07 -4.41 15.25
N ASN A 63 -8.31 -3.92 15.27
CA ASN A 63 -9.51 -4.73 15.48
C ASN A 63 -10.48 -4.61 14.30
N PHE A 64 -11.44 -5.52 14.25
CA PHE A 64 -12.49 -5.56 13.25
C PHE A 64 -13.83 -5.57 13.98
N THR A 65 -14.70 -4.61 13.66
CA THR A 65 -16.00 -4.44 14.32
C THR A 65 -17.05 -5.36 13.70
N ASN A 66 -18.08 -5.71 14.48
CA ASN A 66 -19.18 -6.57 14.02
C ASN A 66 -19.98 -5.96 12.86
N ASP A 67 -19.94 -4.64 12.69
CA ASP A 67 -20.54 -3.92 11.57
C ASP A 67 -19.59 -3.74 10.37
N GLY A 68 -18.49 -4.50 10.32
CA GLY A 68 -17.65 -4.64 9.13
C GLY A 68 -16.65 -3.51 8.90
N LYS A 69 -16.01 -2.99 9.96
CA LYS A 69 -14.98 -1.94 9.84
C LYS A 69 -13.69 -2.35 10.54
N MET A 70 -12.55 -2.01 9.95
CA MET A 70 -11.29 -2.00 10.68
C MET A 70 -11.27 -0.80 11.63
N LYS A 71 -10.83 -1.03 12.87
CA LYS A 71 -10.67 -0.04 13.92
C LYS A 71 -9.24 -0.07 14.45
N LEU A 72 -8.52 1.02 14.23
CA LEU A 72 -7.25 1.30 14.90
C LEU A 72 -7.52 2.01 16.23
N SER A 73 -6.79 1.64 17.27
CA SER A 73 -6.93 2.21 18.61
C SER A 73 -5.61 2.81 19.10
N LEU A 74 -5.72 3.94 19.80
CA LEU A 74 -4.67 4.47 20.68
C LEU A 74 -5.10 4.19 22.12
N THR A 75 -4.31 3.41 22.85
CA THR A 75 -4.57 3.00 24.24
C THR A 75 -3.37 3.32 25.12
N SER A 76 -3.52 3.13 26.43
CA SER A 76 -2.45 3.37 27.40
C SER A 76 -2.37 2.19 28.38
N PRO A 77 -1.32 1.36 28.32
CA PRO A 77 -1.15 0.23 29.25
C PRO A 77 -0.66 0.65 30.63
N ALA A 78 -0.09 1.85 30.75
CA ALA A 78 0.39 2.44 32.00
C ALA A 78 0.55 3.96 31.85
N TYR A 79 0.69 4.67 32.96
CA TYR A 79 0.89 6.12 32.96
C TYR A 79 2.03 6.55 32.01
N ASN A 80 1.72 7.47 31.10
CA ASN A 80 2.63 8.01 30.09
C ASN A 80 3.29 6.95 29.17
N LYS A 81 2.62 5.81 28.98
CA LYS A 81 2.93 4.83 27.94
C LYS A 81 1.72 4.69 27.03
N PHE A 82 1.96 4.63 25.74
CA PHE A 82 0.90 4.56 24.72
C PHE A 82 1.14 3.39 23.78
N ASP A 83 0.06 2.70 23.44
CA ASP A 83 0.02 1.66 22.43
C ASP A 83 -0.81 2.15 21.24
N GLY A 84 -0.28 2.04 20.02
CA GLY A 84 -0.94 2.40 18.77
C GLY A 84 -1.26 1.18 17.91
N GLY A 85 -2.00 1.39 16.82
CA GLY A 85 -2.26 0.35 15.80
C GLY A 85 -1.79 0.78 14.42
N GLU A 86 -1.05 -0.08 13.73
CA GLU A 86 -0.68 0.06 12.31
C GLU A 86 -1.06 -1.23 11.58
N TYR A 87 -1.70 -1.08 10.42
CA TYR A 87 -2.15 -2.16 9.54
C TYR A 87 -1.68 -1.86 8.13
N ARG A 88 -0.94 -2.80 7.52
CA ARG A 88 -0.28 -2.58 6.22
C ARG A 88 -0.38 -3.79 5.32
N SER A 89 -0.40 -3.56 4.01
CA SER A 89 -0.39 -4.63 3.02
C SER A 89 0.92 -5.41 3.09
N LYS A 90 0.89 -6.66 2.66
CA LYS A 90 2.09 -7.46 2.40
C LYS A 90 2.63 -7.23 0.98
N ASN A 91 1.72 -6.95 0.05
CA ASN A 91 2.06 -6.64 -1.34
C ASN A 91 2.38 -5.15 -1.49
N THR A 92 3.15 -4.83 -2.52
CA THR A 92 3.42 -3.46 -2.98
C THR A 92 2.50 -3.13 -4.15
N TYR A 93 2.14 -1.86 -4.28
CA TYR A 93 1.25 -1.35 -5.32
C TYR A 93 1.90 -0.15 -6.01
N GLY A 94 1.67 -0.01 -7.31
CA GLY A 94 2.28 1.03 -8.15
C GLY A 94 1.33 2.18 -8.48
N TYR A 95 1.47 2.72 -9.69
CA TYR A 95 0.57 3.75 -10.19
C TYR A 95 -0.88 3.25 -10.26
N GLY A 96 -1.82 4.10 -9.87
CA GLY A 96 -3.24 3.79 -9.85
C GLY A 96 -4.03 4.78 -9.01
N LEU A 97 -5.33 4.49 -8.84
CA LEU A 97 -6.19 5.22 -7.93
C LEU A 97 -6.22 4.49 -6.58
N TYR A 98 -6.02 5.25 -5.50
CA TYR A 98 -6.11 4.78 -4.13
C TYR A 98 -7.30 5.47 -3.45
N GLU A 99 -8.25 4.67 -2.96
CA GLU A 99 -9.46 5.17 -2.30
C GLU A 99 -9.57 4.57 -0.90
N VAL A 100 -10.04 5.39 0.06
CA VAL A 100 -10.29 4.95 1.42
C VAL A 100 -11.57 5.60 1.96
N SER A 101 -12.43 4.80 2.59
CA SER A 101 -13.55 5.29 3.39
C SER A 101 -13.17 5.18 4.87
N MET A 102 -12.80 6.30 5.49
CA MET A 102 -12.34 6.33 6.87
C MET A 102 -12.92 7.50 7.66
N LYS A 103 -12.87 7.40 8.99
CA LYS A 103 -13.20 8.47 9.93
C LYS A 103 -12.04 8.64 10.92
N PRO A 104 -11.30 9.76 10.89
CA PRO A 104 -10.13 9.95 11.74
C PRO A 104 -10.50 10.14 13.21
N ALA A 105 -9.55 9.89 14.11
CA ALA A 105 -9.67 10.24 15.52
C ALA A 105 -9.48 11.74 15.73
N LYS A 106 -10.26 12.33 16.66
CA LYS A 106 -10.16 13.75 17.04
C LYS A 106 -9.56 13.87 18.44
N ASN A 107 -8.30 14.31 18.52
CA ASN A 107 -7.62 14.66 19.75
C ASN A 107 -6.37 15.49 19.42
N THR A 108 -5.93 16.37 20.32
CA THR A 108 -4.63 17.05 20.11
C THR A 108 -3.48 16.04 20.14
N GLY A 109 -2.41 16.31 19.36
CA GLY A 109 -1.18 15.52 19.38
C GLY A 109 -1.23 14.14 18.72
N ILE A 110 -2.26 13.83 17.91
CA ILE A 110 -2.36 12.54 17.20
C ILE A 110 -2.55 12.73 15.69
N VAL A 111 -2.25 11.66 14.93
CA VAL A 111 -2.50 11.56 13.49
C VAL A 111 -3.31 10.30 13.21
N SER A 112 -4.26 10.38 12.29
CA SER A 112 -4.85 9.22 11.60
C SER A 112 -4.51 9.34 10.13
N SER A 113 -3.90 8.32 9.53
CA SER A 113 -3.37 8.39 8.16
C SER A 113 -3.85 7.26 7.26
N PHE A 114 -3.77 7.52 5.96
CA PHE A 114 -3.79 6.54 4.88
C PHE A 114 -2.69 6.94 3.90
N PHE A 115 -1.77 6.04 3.58
CA PHE A 115 -0.58 6.38 2.83
C PHE A 115 0.01 5.17 2.10
N THR A 116 0.81 5.43 1.08
CA THR A 116 1.72 4.45 0.47
C THR A 116 3.12 4.70 0.98
N TYR A 117 3.90 3.66 1.28
CA TYR A 117 5.29 3.82 1.71
C TYR A 117 6.17 2.68 1.18
N THR A 118 7.36 3.04 0.74
CA THR A 118 8.52 2.15 0.66
C THR A 118 9.76 2.92 1.09
N GLY A 119 10.81 2.23 1.53
CA GLY A 119 12.02 2.91 1.98
C GLY A 119 13.20 1.99 2.19
N PRO A 120 14.26 2.47 2.87
CA PRO A 120 15.49 1.70 3.11
C PRO A 120 15.25 0.34 3.80
N ALA A 121 14.25 0.25 4.67
CA ALA A 121 13.84 -1.02 5.31
C ALA A 121 13.32 -2.06 4.30
N ASN A 122 12.87 -1.63 3.13
CA ASN A 122 12.43 -2.45 2.00
C ASN A 122 13.48 -2.52 0.88
N GLY A 123 14.67 -1.95 1.07
CA GLY A 123 15.74 -1.93 0.06
C GLY A 123 15.50 -0.95 -1.09
N THR A 124 14.63 0.06 -0.92
CA THR A 124 14.32 1.06 -1.95
C THR A 124 14.67 2.48 -1.47
N LYS A 125 14.60 3.46 -2.39
CA LYS A 125 14.50 4.87 -1.99
C LYS A 125 13.21 5.10 -1.18
N TRP A 126 13.21 6.15 -0.37
CA TRP A 126 12.01 6.57 0.33
C TRP A 126 11.10 7.27 -0.67
N ASP A 127 9.99 6.60 -1.00
CA ASP A 127 8.89 7.16 -1.78
C ASP A 127 7.60 6.96 -0.97
N GLU A 128 6.85 8.05 -0.77
CA GLU A 128 5.65 8.05 0.07
C GLU A 128 4.61 9.06 -0.43
N ILE A 129 3.33 8.76 -0.24
CA ILE A 129 2.19 9.63 -0.58
C ILE A 129 1.18 9.55 0.56
N ASP A 130 0.77 10.70 1.08
CA ASP A 130 0.05 10.80 2.35
C ASP A 130 -1.33 11.46 2.24
N ILE A 131 -2.29 10.89 2.97
CA ILE A 131 -3.50 11.56 3.45
C ILE A 131 -3.47 11.51 4.98
N GLU A 132 -3.27 12.64 5.63
CA GLU A 132 -3.14 12.74 7.08
C GLU A 132 -4.20 13.65 7.70
N PHE A 133 -4.87 13.14 8.73
CA PHE A 133 -5.77 13.92 9.56
C PHE A 133 -5.07 14.23 10.87
N LEU A 134 -4.63 15.48 11.02
CA LEU A 134 -4.08 15.98 12.28
C LEU A 134 -5.24 16.13 13.28
N GLY A 135 -5.25 15.31 14.33
CA GLY A 135 -6.38 15.23 15.26
C GLY A 135 -6.70 16.52 16.00
N LYS A 136 -5.76 17.48 16.04
CA LYS A 136 -5.95 18.84 16.58
C LYS A 136 -7.08 19.59 15.87
N ASP A 137 -7.29 19.34 14.58
CA ASP A 137 -8.37 19.94 13.80
C ASP A 137 -8.80 19.03 12.64
N THR A 138 -9.74 18.12 12.93
CA THR A 138 -10.34 17.19 11.96
C THR A 138 -11.34 17.85 10.99
N THR A 139 -11.41 19.18 10.93
CA THR A 139 -12.10 19.89 9.83
C THR A 139 -11.18 20.10 8.63
N LYS A 140 -9.90 19.76 8.78
CA LYS A 140 -8.86 19.87 7.75
C LYS A 140 -8.22 18.49 7.49
N VAL A 141 -7.53 18.41 6.36
CA VAL A 141 -6.71 17.28 5.93
C VAL A 141 -5.37 17.83 5.42
N GLN A 142 -4.29 17.09 5.66
CA GLN A 142 -2.95 17.35 5.15
C GLN A 142 -2.63 16.34 4.05
N PHE A 143 -2.09 16.82 2.94
CA PHE A 143 -1.55 16.01 1.85
C PHE A 143 -0.05 16.23 1.77
N ASN A 144 0.70 15.17 1.50
CA ASN A 144 2.16 15.21 1.42
C ASN A 144 2.72 14.08 0.52
N TYR A 145 3.99 14.19 0.12
CA TYR A 145 4.74 13.14 -0.58
C TYR A 145 6.26 13.30 -0.39
N TYR A 146 7.01 12.22 -0.62
CA TYR A 146 8.48 12.18 -0.66
C TYR A 146 8.97 11.47 -1.92
#